data_AF-A0A8C4SGY3-F1
#
_entry.id   AF-A0A8C4SGY3-F1
#
_cell.length_a   1.000
_cell.length_b   1.000
_cell.length_c   1.000
_cell.angle_alpha   90.00
_cell.angle_beta   90.00
_cell.angle_gamma   90.00
#
_symmetry.space_group_name_H-M   'P 1'
#
loop_
_entity.id
_entity.type
_entity.pdbx_description
1 polymer ?
#
loop_
_entity_poly.entity_id
_entity_poly.type
_entity_poly.pdbx_seq_one_letter_code
_entity_poly.pdbx_strand_id
1 'polypeptide(L)'
;MSAGLTDLLKTGFSMFMKVSRPHPSDHPVLILFVVGGVTPSEGQHIKDIIPDSLDPLQFVVVLTTRLLRPTDIPELLFATDRLHPDIGV
;
A
#
# COMPACT_ATOMS: atom_id res chain seq x y z
N MET A 1 44.39 -31.19 12.79
CA MET A 1 43.13 -30.45 13.06
C MET A 1 43.33 -29.01 12.60
N SER A 2 43.16 -28.73 11.30
CA SER A 2 43.27 -27.37 10.74
C SER A 2 41.87 -26.79 10.62
N ALA A 3 41.46 -25.98 11.59
CA ALA A 3 40.12 -25.40 11.69
C ALA A 3 40.20 -23.87 11.93
N GLY A 4 41.01 -23.17 11.13
CA GLY A 4 41.24 -21.73 11.32
C GLY A 4 40.83 -20.86 10.13
N LEU A 5 41.11 -21.28 8.89
CA LEU A 5 40.94 -20.42 7.71
C LEU A 5 39.53 -20.48 7.10
N THR A 6 38.87 -21.64 7.19
CA THR A 6 37.48 -21.84 6.70
C THR A 6 36.43 -21.20 7.60
N ASP A 7 36.68 -21.13 8.91
CA ASP A 7 35.78 -20.43 9.84
C ASP A 7 35.89 -18.91 9.71
N LEU A 8 37.08 -18.37 9.44
CA LEU A 8 37.27 -16.94 9.15
C LEU A 8 36.58 -16.49 7.84
N LEU A 9 36.57 -17.35 6.82
CA LEU A 9 35.78 -17.11 5.60
C LEU A 9 34.28 -17.23 5.86
N LYS A 10 33.82 -18.19 6.67
CA LYS A 10 32.40 -18.27 7.06
C LYS A 10 31.96 -17.05 7.86
N THR A 11 32.78 -16.53 8.78
CA THR A 11 32.46 -15.28 9.50
C THR A 11 32.59 -14.04 8.63
N GLY A 12 33.55 -13.99 7.69
CA GLY A 12 33.78 -12.86 6.79
C GLY A 12 32.68 -12.69 5.72
N PHE A 13 32.13 -13.78 5.21
CA PHE A 13 30.97 -13.75 4.30
C PHE A 13 29.63 -13.68 5.03
N SER A 14 29.54 -14.13 6.30
CA SER A 14 28.31 -14.06 7.10
C SER A 14 27.96 -12.64 7.58
N MET A 15 28.91 -11.69 7.59
CA MET A 15 28.66 -10.30 7.98
C MET A 15 28.09 -9.41 6.86
N PHE A 16 27.99 -9.90 5.63
CA PHE A 16 27.34 -9.19 4.52
C PHE A 16 25.88 -9.59 4.28
N MET A 17 25.33 -10.50 5.09
CA MET A 17 23.89 -10.68 5.16
C MET A 17 23.31 -9.69 6.16
N LYS A 18 23.00 -8.48 5.68
CA LYS A 18 21.94 -7.68 6.30
C LYS A 18 20.63 -8.43 6.04
N VAL A 19 20.36 -9.47 6.82
CA VAL A 19 19.05 -10.15 6.88
C VAL A 19 18.10 -9.20 7.61
N SER A 20 17.75 -8.10 6.97
CA SER A 20 16.55 -7.37 7.36
C SER A 20 15.38 -8.31 7.17
N ARG A 21 14.59 -8.49 8.22
CA ARG A 21 13.33 -9.21 8.09
C ARG A 21 12.50 -8.46 7.05
N PRO A 22 11.93 -9.15 6.05
CA PRO A 22 11.13 -8.49 5.04
C PRO A 22 10.06 -7.67 5.74
N HIS A 23 10.14 -6.36 5.57
CA HIS A 23 9.15 -5.44 6.08
C HIS A 23 7.95 -5.48 5.13
N PRO A 24 6.70 -5.39 5.61
CA PRO A 24 5.54 -5.36 4.72
C PRO A 24 5.62 -4.29 3.61
N SER A 25 6.33 -3.18 3.86
CA SER A 25 6.56 -2.13 2.86
C SER A 25 7.63 -2.48 1.81
N ASP A 26 8.40 -3.55 1.99
CA ASP A 26 9.34 -4.05 0.98
C ASP A 26 8.61 -4.85 -0.12
N HIS A 27 7.30 -5.06 0.04
CA HIS A 27 6.50 -5.80 -0.94
C HIS A 27 6.33 -4.97 -2.22
N PRO A 28 6.53 -5.56 -3.42
CA PRO A 28 6.44 -4.85 -4.69
C PRO A 28 5.01 -4.41 -5.07
N VAL A 29 4.01 -4.67 -4.22
CA VAL A 29 2.61 -4.31 -4.47
C VAL A 29 1.99 -3.74 -3.20
N LEU A 30 1.41 -2.54 -3.30
CA LEU A 30 0.59 -1.90 -2.29
C LEU A 30 -0.87 -1.88 -2.75
N ILE A 31 -1.78 -2.44 -1.95
CA ILE A 31 -3.22 -2.40 -2.22
C ILE A 31 -3.86 -1.40 -1.26
N LEU A 32 -4.42 -0.32 -1.80
CA LEU A 32 -5.15 0.70 -1.05
C LEU A 32 -6.64 0.58 -1.34
N PHE A 33 -7.41 0.06 -0.37
CA PHE A 33 -8.87 -0.01 -0.47
C PHE A 33 -9.53 1.13 0.30
N VAL A 34 -10.16 2.06 -0.41
CA VAL A 34 -10.86 3.21 0.17
C VAL A 34 -12.36 2.94 0.25
N VAL A 35 -12.85 2.84 1.48
CA VAL A 35 -14.28 2.64 1.79
C VAL A 35 -14.99 3.99 1.78
N GLY A 36 -16.18 4.06 1.17
CA GLY A 36 -17.01 5.28 1.11
C GLY A 36 -16.88 6.04 -0.20
N GLY A 37 -15.93 5.65 -1.04
CA GLY A 37 -15.72 6.18 -2.37
C GLY A 37 -14.51 7.11 -2.47
N VAL A 38 -14.05 7.35 -3.69
CA VAL A 38 -12.90 8.21 -4.01
C VAL A 38 -13.27 9.21 -5.08
N THR A 39 -12.87 10.46 -4.88
CA THR A 39 -12.98 11.51 -5.89
C THR A 39 -11.80 11.47 -6.87
N PRO A 40 -11.97 11.95 -8.12
CA PRO A 40 -10.87 12.05 -9.07
C PRO A 40 -9.68 12.87 -8.56
N SER A 41 -9.93 13.89 -7.74
CA SER A 41 -8.90 14.73 -7.14
C SER A 41 -8.04 13.96 -6.14
N GLU A 42 -8.65 13.13 -5.29
CA GLU A 42 -7.90 12.25 -4.38
C GLU A 42 -7.09 11.21 -5.16
N GLY A 43 -7.64 10.65 -6.23
CA GLY A 43 -6.90 9.73 -7.12
C GLY A 43 -5.67 10.38 -7.75
N GLN A 44 -5.80 11.65 -8.19
CA GLN A 44 -4.69 12.43 -8.71
C GLN A 44 -3.63 12.69 -7.62
N HIS A 45 -4.04 13.09 -6.42
CA HIS A 45 -3.12 13.27 -5.29
C HIS A 45 -2.38 11.99 -4.93
N ILE A 46 -3.06 10.84 -4.92
CA ILE A 46 -2.39 9.54 -4.68
C ILE A 46 -1.31 9.32 -5.73
N LYS A 47 -1.61 9.55 -7.00
CA LYS A 47 -0.64 9.44 -8.09
C LYS A 47 0.57 10.36 -7.93
N ASP A 48 0.35 11.57 -7.40
CA ASP A 48 1.40 12.57 -7.20
C ASP A 48 2.28 12.26 -5.97
N ILE A 49 1.74 11.58 -4.95
CA ILE A 49 2.46 11.24 -3.70
C ILE A 49 3.30 9.96 -3.85
N ILE A 50 2.87 9.01 -4.69
CA ILE A 50 3.54 7.71 -4.87
C ILE A 50 5.04 7.85 -5.19
N PRO A 51 5.47 8.72 -6.13
CA PRO A 51 6.89 8.89 -6.46
C PRO A 51 7.76 9.36 -5.29
N ASP A 52 7.18 10.14 -4.37
CA ASP A 52 7.92 10.73 -3.24
C ASP A 52 7.96 9.79 -2.03
N SER A 53 6.98 8.90 -1.90
CA SER A 53 6.76 8.10 -0.67
C SER A 53 7.10 6.62 -0.81
N LEU A 54 7.16 6.09 -2.02
CA LEU A 54 7.33 4.65 -2.27
C LEU A 54 8.50 4.38 -3.22
N ASP A 55 9.03 3.16 -3.14
CA ASP A 55 10.08 2.74 -4.06
C ASP A 55 9.55 2.72 -5.51
N PRO A 56 10.36 3.12 -6.52
CA PRO A 56 9.94 3.15 -7.92
C PRO A 56 9.51 1.80 -8.50
N LEU A 57 9.86 0.70 -7.82
CA LEU A 57 9.57 -0.67 -8.22
C LEU A 57 8.25 -1.20 -7.64
N GLN A 58 7.56 -0.41 -6.81
CA GLN A 58 6.28 -0.82 -6.20
C GLN A 58 5.08 -0.45 -7.09
N PHE A 59 4.16 -1.39 -7.23
CA PHE A 59 2.89 -1.20 -7.92
C PHE A 59 1.79 -0.86 -6.92
N VAL A 60 1.10 0.27 -7.13
CA VAL A 60 -0.02 0.67 -6.27
C VAL A 60 -1.34 0.37 -6.95
N VAL A 61 -2.17 -0.44 -6.30
CA VAL A 61 -3.53 -0.77 -6.73
C VAL A 61 -4.51 -0.05 -5.83
N VAL A 62 -5.23 0.93 -6.39
CA VAL A 62 -6.28 1.66 -5.66
C VAL A 62 -7.62 1.03 -5.98
N LEU A 63 -8.31 0.57 -4.94
CA LEU A 63 -9.64 0.00 -5.00
C LEU A 63 -10.60 0.89 -4.20
N THR A 64 -11.84 0.99 -4.64
CA THR A 64 -12.85 1.80 -3.94
C THR A 64 -14.24 1.22 -4.10
N THR A 65 -15.14 1.56 -3.18
CA THR A 65 -16.54 1.14 -3.24
C THR A 65 -17.32 1.84 -4.35
N ARG A 66 -17.05 3.13 -4.60
CA ARG A 66 -17.70 3.96 -5.65
C ARG A 66 -16.77 5.10 -6.09
N LEU A 67 -16.80 5.49 -7.37
CA LEU A 67 -16.15 6.73 -7.81
C LEU A 67 -17.11 7.90 -7.58
N LEU A 68 -16.66 8.90 -6.81
CA LEU A 68 -17.49 10.02 -6.38
C LEU A 68 -17.29 11.24 -7.28
N ARG A 69 -18.39 11.85 -7.69
CA ARG A 69 -18.39 13.22 -8.21
C ARG A 69 -18.56 14.20 -7.04
N PRO A 70 -18.14 15.46 -7.19
CA PRO A 70 -18.31 16.47 -6.13
C PRO A 70 -19.77 16.63 -5.66
N THR A 71 -20.75 16.40 -6.53
CA THR A 71 -22.18 16.45 -6.22
C THR A 71 -22.67 15.28 -5.37
N ASP A 72 -21.98 14.14 -5.41
CA ASP A 72 -22.40 12.93 -4.70
C ASP A 72 -22.08 13.04 -3.20
N ILE A 73 -21.13 13.90 -2.81
CA ILE A 73 -20.73 14.13 -1.41
C ILE A 73 -21.86 14.68 -0.54
N PRO A 74 -22.52 15.82 -0.88
CA PRO A 74 -23.64 16.32 -0.07
C PRO A 74 -24.81 15.33 -0.04
N GLU A 75 -25.02 14.56 -1.11
CA GLU A 75 -26.05 13.52 -1.14
C GLU A 75 -25.72 12.37 -0.16
N LEU A 76 -24.46 11.93 -0.12
CA LEU A 76 -23.95 10.93 0.85
C LEU A 76 -24.00 11.39 2.30
N LEU A 77 -23.82 12.69 2.52
CA LEU A 77 -23.80 13.29 3.86
C LEU A 77 -25.21 13.58 4.40
N PHE A 78 -26.12 14.06 3.54
CA PHE A 78 -27.39 14.64 3.99
C PHE A 78 -28.64 13.92 3.47
N ALA A 79 -28.56 13.23 2.33
CA ALA A 79 -29.73 12.63 1.67
C ALA A 79 -29.75 11.10 1.76
N THR A 80 -28.63 10.46 2.12
CA THR A 80 -28.55 9.00 2.19
C THR A 80 -29.18 8.49 3.48
N ASP A 81 -30.27 7.74 3.35
CA ASP A 81 -30.84 6.99 4.46
C ASP A 81 -29.92 5.84 4.84
N ARG A 82 -29.35 5.90 6.04
CA ARG A 82 -28.42 4.89 6.58
C ARG A 82 -29.13 3.86 7.45
N LEU A 83 -30.44 3.97 7.63
CA LEU A 83 -31.23 3.03 8.44
C LEU A 83 -31.43 1.70 7.71
N HIS A 84 -31.35 1.69 6.39
CA HIS A 84 -31.32 0.49 5.59
C HIS A 84 -29.99 0.39 4.85
N PRO A 85 -29.29 -0.76 4.91
CA PRO A 85 -28.11 -0.95 4.11
C PRO A 85 -28.50 -1.01 2.62
N ASP A 86 -27.77 -0.27 1.79
CA ASP A 86 -27.89 -0.28 0.32
C ASP A 86 -27.23 -1.57 -0.23
N ILE A 87 -27.76 -2.72 0.20
CA ILE A 87 -27.45 -4.04 -0.32
C ILE A 87 -28.46 -4.29 -1.43
N GLY A 88 -28.04 -4.10 -2.68
CA GLY A 88 -28.86 -4.30 -3.89
C GLY A 88 -29.27 -5.76 -4.11
N VAL A 89 -30.05 -6.31 -3.17
CA VAL A 89 -30.78 -7.59 -3.25
C VAL A 89 -32.11 -7.38 -3.94
#